data_AF-A0A1V5XBU1-F1
#
_entry.id   AF-A0A1V5XBU1-F1
#
_cell.length_a   1.000
_cell.length_b   1.000
_cell.length_c   1.000
_cell.angle_alpha   90.00
_cell.angle_beta   90.00
_cell.angle_gamma   90.00
#
_symmetry.space_group_name_H-M   'P 1'
#
loop_
_entity.id
_entity.type
_entity.pdbx_description
1 polymer ?
#
loop_
_entity_poly.entity_id
_entity_poly.type
_entity_poly.pdbx_seq_one_letter_code
_entity_poly.pdbx_strand_id
1 'polypeptide(L)'
;MNVDYKIEKWKNKLLDLGKRNRLINYRDTKRSNLRIINPDIFTLWESFVVNEEPIIFPYIEDDIEDDEQFDHFAGSLKNGVSTNQSPKEQQKTLRNIREKAKTVLEEQGVNVLYLAFGFLKWFESDHSSQPLLSPLILVPVSITWESIISPFVLSLYEDEILLNPTLSYKLEQDFGIKLPVFNSDNNLQSFFNELQDTIKGNEWDVIMETGLSLFSFLKINMYNDLEKHKDIICQNPIVRALCGDSSALSFDFLKEINEYDHDKLSKPTDSFLVVDADSSQQDAILCAKKGVSFVLQGPLEQVKAKLLPILLQNALQMGRKFYLYPRKWLRLKLFISG
;
A
#
# COMPACT_ATOMS: atom_id res chain seq x y z
N MET A 1 -21.84 -24.75 4.49
CA MET A 1 -20.52 -24.77 3.81
C MET A 1 -19.49 -24.37 4.85
N ASN A 2 -18.38 -25.09 5.02
CA ASN A 2 -17.44 -24.81 6.12
C ASN A 2 -16.79 -23.42 5.94
N VAL A 3 -16.90 -22.57 6.95
CA VAL A 3 -16.34 -21.20 6.99
C VAL A 3 -14.82 -21.25 6.81
N ASP A 4 -14.16 -22.23 7.41
CA ASP A 4 -12.71 -22.44 7.29
C ASP A 4 -12.29 -22.62 5.83
N TYR A 5 -13.04 -23.43 5.07
CA TYR A 5 -12.74 -23.66 3.66
C TYR A 5 -12.86 -22.37 2.82
N LYS A 6 -13.82 -21.49 3.14
CA LYS A 6 -14.00 -20.21 2.45
C LYS A 6 -12.86 -19.25 2.78
N ILE A 7 -12.44 -19.18 4.04
CA ILE A 7 -11.32 -18.33 4.46
C ILE A 7 -10.02 -18.79 3.81
N GLU A 8 -9.72 -20.10 3.80
CA GLU A 8 -8.55 -20.61 3.07
C GLU A 8 -8.60 -20.26 1.58
N LYS A 9 -9.77 -20.35 0.96
CA LYS A 9 -9.95 -19.94 -0.44
C LYS A 9 -9.69 -18.44 -0.64
N TRP A 10 -10.09 -17.57 0.30
CA TRP A 10 -9.83 -16.13 0.21
C TRP A 10 -8.35 -15.81 0.42
N LYS A 11 -7.72 -16.43 1.44
CA LYS A 11 -6.26 -16.36 1.67
C LYS A 11 -5.49 -16.73 0.41
N ASN A 12 -5.79 -17.87 -0.21
CA ASN A 12 -5.11 -18.31 -1.43
C ASN A 12 -5.30 -17.37 -2.62
N LYS A 13 -6.38 -16.59 -2.67
CA LYS A 13 -6.58 -15.56 -3.71
C LYS A 13 -5.75 -14.29 -3.47
N LEU A 14 -5.31 -14.05 -2.24
CA LEU A 14 -4.45 -12.92 -1.89
C LEU A 14 -2.99 -13.22 -2.19
N LEU A 15 -2.55 -14.47 -2.09
CA LEU A 15 -1.17 -14.85 -2.41
C LEU A 15 -0.85 -14.60 -3.90
N ASP A 16 -0.15 -13.50 -4.17
CA ASP A 16 0.31 -13.11 -5.51
C ASP A 16 1.80 -13.42 -5.66
N LEU A 17 2.14 -14.72 -5.64
CA LEU A 17 3.53 -15.20 -5.68
C LEU A 17 4.04 -15.47 -7.11
N GLY A 18 3.29 -15.04 -8.12
CA GLY A 18 3.62 -15.29 -9.52
C GLY A 18 4.63 -14.30 -10.09
N LYS A 19 5.19 -14.63 -11.26
CA LYS A 19 6.19 -13.81 -11.99
C LYS A 19 5.70 -12.44 -12.46
N ARG A 20 4.42 -12.12 -12.27
CA ARG A 20 3.86 -10.78 -12.54
C ARG A 20 4.05 -9.83 -11.35
N ASN A 21 4.20 -10.36 -10.15
CA ASN A 21 4.45 -9.57 -8.96
C ASN A 21 5.92 -9.10 -8.96
N ARG A 22 6.15 -7.79 -8.92
CA ARG A 22 7.48 -7.19 -8.92
C ARG A 22 8.28 -7.46 -7.64
N LEU A 23 7.61 -7.84 -6.57
CA LEU A 23 8.24 -8.33 -5.34
C LEU A 23 8.86 -9.72 -5.53
N ILE A 24 8.44 -10.49 -6.53
CA ILE A 24 8.99 -11.81 -6.87
C ILE A 24 9.85 -11.76 -8.14
N ASN A 25 9.47 -10.93 -9.11
CA ASN A 25 10.16 -10.80 -10.37
C ASN A 25 10.23 -9.32 -10.77
N TYR A 26 11.22 -8.63 -10.22
CA TYR A 26 11.64 -7.31 -10.62
C TYR A 26 12.18 -7.36 -12.05
N ARG A 27 11.63 -6.50 -12.91
CA ARG A 27 12.02 -6.40 -14.31
C ARG A 27 12.33 -4.97 -14.64
N ASP A 28 13.50 -4.72 -15.20
CA ASP A 28 13.86 -3.42 -15.73
C ASP A 28 12.93 -3.04 -16.88
N THR A 29 12.42 -1.82 -16.83
CA THR A 29 11.51 -1.27 -17.85
C THR A 29 11.83 0.20 -18.04
N LYS A 30 11.71 0.67 -19.28
CA LYS A 30 12.14 2.03 -19.63
C LYS A 30 11.52 3.16 -18.80
N ARG A 31 10.31 2.97 -18.24
CA ARG A 31 9.54 4.06 -17.60
C ARG A 31 9.04 3.76 -16.19
N SER A 32 9.22 2.55 -15.67
CA SER A 32 8.62 2.18 -14.37
C SER A 32 9.61 1.73 -13.31
N ASN A 33 10.89 1.87 -13.60
CA ASN A 33 11.97 1.79 -12.62
C ASN A 33 13.15 2.65 -13.04
N LEU A 34 13.99 2.94 -12.06
CA LEU A 34 15.23 3.66 -12.20
C LEU A 34 16.24 3.01 -11.26
N ARG A 35 17.44 2.68 -11.75
CA ARG A 35 18.53 2.18 -10.89
C ARG A 35 19.49 3.30 -10.57
N ILE A 36 19.89 3.39 -9.31
CA ILE A 36 20.93 4.32 -8.87
C ILE A 36 22.27 3.58 -9.00
N ILE A 37 23.18 4.15 -9.78
CA ILE A 37 24.51 3.58 -10.04
C ILE A 37 25.55 4.17 -9.09
N ASN A 38 25.49 5.49 -8.88
CA ASN A 38 26.31 6.16 -7.87
C ASN A 38 25.43 7.09 -7.02
N PRO A 39 25.67 7.20 -5.70
CA PRO A 39 26.68 6.45 -4.94
C PRO A 39 26.36 4.94 -4.88
N ASP A 40 27.35 4.13 -4.48
CA ASP A 40 27.14 2.68 -4.27
C ASP A 40 26.10 2.43 -3.17
N ILE A 41 25.60 1.20 -3.09
CA ILE A 41 24.49 0.84 -2.20
C ILE A 41 24.74 1.18 -0.72
N PHE A 42 25.98 1.05 -0.21
CA PHE A 42 26.29 1.26 1.20
C PHE A 42 26.47 2.74 1.50
N THR A 43 27.18 3.46 0.63
CA THR A 43 27.30 4.91 0.72
C THR A 43 25.92 5.57 0.62
N LEU A 44 25.07 5.07 -0.29
CA LEU A 44 23.70 5.55 -0.43
C LEU A 44 22.84 5.27 0.81
N TRP A 45 23.00 4.09 1.42
CA TRP A 45 22.28 3.75 2.64
C TRP A 45 22.65 4.71 3.77
N GLU A 46 23.95 4.96 3.96
CA GLU A 46 24.44 5.88 4.99
C GLU A 46 23.92 7.31 4.76
N SER A 47 24.03 7.84 3.54
CA SER A 47 23.58 9.21 3.26
C SER A 47 22.06 9.36 3.27
N PHE A 48 21.33 8.49 2.57
CA PHE A 48 19.88 8.65 2.35
C PHE A 48 19.02 8.10 3.49
N VAL A 49 19.43 6.99 4.11
CA VAL A 49 18.62 6.31 5.15
C VAL A 49 19.06 6.70 6.55
N VAL A 50 20.36 6.67 6.84
CA VAL A 50 20.87 6.97 8.19
C VAL A 50 20.93 8.48 8.45
N ASN A 51 21.46 9.26 7.50
CA ASN A 51 21.56 10.71 7.63
C ASN A 51 20.33 11.46 7.08
N GLU A 52 19.34 10.74 6.55
CA GLU A 52 18.09 11.28 5.99
C GLU A 52 18.30 12.37 4.92
N GLU A 53 19.44 12.36 4.21
CA GLU A 53 19.75 13.36 3.19
C GLU A 53 18.94 13.11 1.92
N PRO A 54 18.18 14.09 1.40
CA PRO A 54 17.40 13.89 0.20
C PRO A 54 18.28 13.75 -1.05
N ILE A 55 17.84 12.92 -2.00
CA ILE A 55 18.51 12.77 -3.30
C ILE A 55 17.94 13.79 -4.27
N ILE A 56 18.81 14.65 -4.79
CA ILE A 56 18.47 15.59 -5.86
C ILE A 56 18.92 14.99 -7.19
N PHE A 57 17.96 14.66 -8.05
CA PHE A 57 18.26 14.07 -9.36
C PHE A 57 18.75 15.13 -10.35
N PRO A 58 19.75 14.81 -11.21
CA PRO A 58 20.20 15.70 -12.27
C PRO A 58 19.04 16.19 -13.16
N TYR A 59 19.07 17.48 -13.48
CA TYR A 59 18.10 18.15 -14.34
C TYR A 59 18.82 18.84 -15.50
N ILE A 60 18.32 18.65 -16.72
CA ILE A 60 18.74 19.36 -17.93
C ILE A 60 17.55 20.19 -18.40
N GLU A 61 17.77 21.48 -18.69
CA GLU A 61 16.78 22.33 -19.37
C GLU A 61 16.67 21.92 -20.84
N ASP A 62 15.45 21.79 -21.36
CA ASP A 62 15.20 21.33 -22.73
C ASP A 62 15.78 22.26 -23.82
N ASP A 63 16.18 23.49 -23.49
CA ASP A 63 16.69 24.52 -24.41
C ASP A 63 18.23 24.55 -24.56
N ILE A 64 18.98 23.67 -23.88
CA ILE A 64 20.44 23.59 -24.03
C ILE A 64 20.75 22.49 -25.07
N GLU A 65 20.96 22.89 -26.33
CA GLU A 65 21.32 22.00 -27.45
C GLU A 65 22.80 21.56 -27.46
N ASP A 66 23.63 22.10 -26.58
CA ASP A 66 25.09 21.83 -26.56
C ASP A 66 25.50 20.81 -25.49
N ASP A 67 25.91 19.62 -25.94
CA ASP A 67 26.47 18.52 -25.13
C ASP A 67 27.75 18.93 -24.35
N GLU A 68 28.46 20.00 -24.75
CA GLU A 68 29.73 20.42 -24.16
C GLU A 68 29.60 21.24 -22.86
N GLN A 69 28.47 21.91 -22.61
CA GLN A 69 28.25 22.67 -21.36
C GLN A 69 27.70 21.79 -20.22
N PHE A 70 27.29 20.56 -20.53
CA PHE A 70 26.78 19.56 -19.59
C PHE A 70 27.83 19.15 -18.53
N ASP A 71 29.08 18.94 -18.92
CA ASP A 71 30.18 18.56 -18.02
C ASP A 71 30.43 19.63 -16.94
N HIS A 72 30.17 20.90 -17.26
CA HIS A 72 30.35 22.01 -16.32
C HIS A 72 29.23 22.12 -15.26
N PHE A 73 27.99 21.76 -15.60
CA PHE A 73 26.87 21.75 -14.64
C PHE A 73 26.81 20.46 -13.82
N ALA A 74 27.08 19.31 -14.46
CA ALA A 74 27.24 18.01 -13.79
C ALA A 74 28.41 18.04 -12.79
N GLY A 75 29.51 18.74 -13.12
CA GLY A 75 30.64 18.98 -12.22
C GLY A 75 30.35 19.92 -11.04
N SER A 76 29.22 20.63 -11.03
CA SER A 76 28.82 21.55 -9.95
C SER A 76 27.85 20.93 -8.93
N LEU A 77 27.26 19.77 -9.26
CA LEU A 77 26.50 18.95 -8.30
C LEU A 77 27.48 18.22 -7.38
N LYS A 78 27.90 18.91 -6.31
CA LYS A 78 28.88 18.44 -5.32
C LYS A 78 28.63 17.03 -4.75
N ASN A 79 27.41 16.48 -4.87
CA ASN A 79 26.99 15.16 -4.36
C ASN A 79 26.25 14.29 -5.42
N GLY A 80 26.65 14.36 -6.69
CA GLY A 80 25.86 13.87 -7.84
C GLY A 80 25.41 12.41 -7.78
N VAL A 81 24.10 12.19 -7.84
CA VAL A 81 23.50 10.87 -8.09
C VAL A 81 23.50 10.59 -9.60
N SER A 82 24.00 9.41 -9.98
CA SER A 82 23.94 8.91 -11.35
C SER A 82 23.05 7.67 -11.44
N THR A 83 22.35 7.52 -12.56
CA THR A 83 21.39 6.43 -12.77
C THR A 83 21.66 5.69 -14.05
N ASN A 84 20.95 4.58 -14.27
CA ASN A 84 21.03 3.80 -15.50
C ASN A 84 20.38 4.45 -16.73
N GLN A 85 19.96 5.73 -16.64
CA GLN A 85 19.28 6.45 -17.71
C GLN A 85 19.95 7.80 -17.94
N SER A 86 19.92 8.30 -19.18
CA SER A 86 20.30 9.69 -19.44
C SER A 86 19.38 10.64 -18.68
N PRO A 87 19.82 11.84 -18.28
CA PRO A 87 19.01 12.75 -17.46
C PRO A 87 17.63 13.06 -18.07
N LYS A 88 17.56 13.19 -19.41
CA LYS A 88 16.29 13.38 -20.13
C LYS A 88 15.32 12.19 -20.00
N GLU A 89 15.83 10.97 -20.07
CA GLU A 89 15.01 9.77 -19.90
C GLU A 89 14.67 9.52 -18.43
N GLN A 90 15.60 9.79 -17.53
CA GLN A 90 15.42 9.77 -16.08
C GLN A 90 14.27 10.69 -15.65
N GLN A 91 14.24 11.95 -16.10
CA GLN A 91 13.15 12.89 -15.75
C GLN A 91 11.78 12.36 -16.16
N LYS A 92 11.65 11.81 -17.37
CA LYS A 92 10.39 11.21 -17.85
C LYS A 92 9.99 10.00 -17.00
N THR A 93 10.96 9.18 -16.60
CA THR A 93 10.75 8.01 -15.74
C THR A 93 10.31 8.43 -14.33
N LEU A 94 11.00 9.39 -13.70
CA LEU A 94 10.66 9.94 -12.39
C LEU A 94 9.26 10.56 -12.39
N ARG A 95 8.92 11.34 -13.42
CA ARG A 95 7.57 11.89 -13.58
C ARG A 95 6.51 10.79 -13.61
N ASN A 96 6.68 9.76 -14.44
CA ASN A 96 5.72 8.67 -14.57
C ASN A 96 5.61 7.83 -13.29
N ILE A 97 6.73 7.55 -12.60
CA ILE A 97 6.73 6.85 -11.31
C ILE A 97 5.97 7.69 -10.27
N ARG A 98 6.26 8.98 -10.16
CA ARG A 98 5.60 9.91 -9.24
C ARG A 98 4.10 10.00 -9.49
N GLU A 99 3.67 10.17 -10.74
CA GLU A 99 2.25 10.26 -11.09
C GLU A 99 1.50 8.98 -10.69
N LYS A 100 2.06 7.81 -11.01
CA LYS A 100 1.45 6.52 -10.63
C LYS A 100 1.43 6.32 -9.12
N ALA A 101 2.51 6.64 -8.41
CA ALA A 101 2.56 6.57 -6.96
C ALA A 101 1.49 7.46 -6.33
N LYS A 102 1.37 8.71 -6.80
CA LYS A 102 0.36 9.67 -6.33
C LYS A 102 -1.06 9.16 -6.58
N THR A 103 -1.35 8.63 -7.78
CA THR A 103 -2.66 8.06 -8.08
C THR A 103 -3.01 6.91 -7.13
N VAL A 104 -2.07 5.99 -6.89
CA VAL A 104 -2.32 4.87 -5.97
C VAL A 104 -2.53 5.35 -4.54
N LEU A 105 -1.74 6.33 -4.07
CA LEU A 105 -1.92 6.91 -2.75
C LEU A 105 -3.28 7.61 -2.59
N GLU A 106 -3.70 8.40 -3.59
CA GLU A 106 -5.01 9.10 -3.55
C GLU A 106 -6.20 8.15 -3.64
N GLU A 107 -6.07 7.05 -4.39
CA GLU A 107 -7.14 6.07 -4.56
C GLU A 107 -7.21 5.05 -3.44
N GLN A 108 -6.07 4.52 -3.00
CA GLN A 108 -6.00 3.39 -2.07
C GLN A 108 -5.54 3.79 -0.67
N GLY A 109 -5.03 5.02 -0.49
CA GLY A 109 -4.55 5.50 0.81
C GLY A 109 -3.23 4.87 1.25
N VAL A 110 -2.49 4.23 0.35
CA VAL A 110 -1.28 3.47 0.69
C VAL A 110 -0.07 3.91 -0.12
N ASN A 111 1.09 3.96 0.52
CA ASN A 111 2.34 4.21 -0.18
C ASN A 111 2.78 2.96 -0.96
N VAL A 112 3.08 3.15 -2.23
CA VAL A 112 3.60 2.09 -3.11
C VAL A 112 4.96 2.41 -3.67
N LEU A 113 5.55 3.57 -3.36
CA LEU A 113 6.84 3.97 -3.89
C LEU A 113 7.94 3.61 -2.88
N TYR A 114 8.88 2.76 -3.32
CA TYR A 114 10.01 2.34 -2.50
C TYR A 114 11.31 2.37 -3.29
N LEU A 115 12.39 2.66 -2.57
CA LEU A 115 13.75 2.44 -3.00
C LEU A 115 14.19 1.06 -2.49
N ALA A 116 14.41 0.13 -3.40
CA ALA A 116 14.90 -1.21 -3.08
C ALA A 116 16.42 -1.18 -2.91
N PHE A 117 16.92 -1.67 -1.78
CA PHE A 117 18.33 -1.91 -1.51
C PHE A 117 18.59 -3.42 -1.61
N GLY A 118 19.38 -3.79 -2.61
CA GLY A 118 19.77 -5.17 -2.86
C GLY A 118 18.66 -6.00 -3.50
N PHE A 119 19.09 -7.01 -4.24
CA PHE A 119 18.19 -7.94 -4.90
C PHE A 119 18.68 -9.37 -4.73
N LEU A 120 17.77 -10.30 -4.48
CA LEU A 120 18.06 -11.72 -4.59
C LEU A 120 17.88 -12.13 -6.04
N LYS A 121 18.92 -12.71 -6.64
CA LYS A 121 18.86 -13.45 -7.90
C LYS A 121 18.71 -14.93 -7.58
N TRP A 122 17.58 -15.52 -7.96
CA TRP A 122 17.24 -16.89 -7.57
C TRP A 122 16.46 -17.62 -8.68
N PHE A 123 16.33 -18.94 -8.55
CA PHE A 123 15.65 -19.80 -9.52
C PHE A 123 14.45 -20.49 -8.87
N GLU A 124 13.36 -20.63 -9.62
CA GLU A 124 12.12 -21.24 -9.11
C GLU A 124 12.22 -22.77 -8.97
N SER A 125 13.17 -23.40 -9.65
CA SER A 125 13.50 -24.82 -9.54
C SER A 125 14.87 -25.11 -10.15
N ASP A 126 15.46 -26.26 -9.84
CA ASP A 126 16.76 -26.71 -10.36
C ASP A 126 16.78 -26.87 -11.89
N HIS A 127 15.60 -26.98 -12.52
CA HIS A 127 15.44 -27.07 -13.97
C HIS A 127 15.14 -25.73 -14.64
N SER A 128 14.92 -24.66 -13.87
CA SER A 128 14.61 -23.35 -14.41
C SER A 128 15.88 -22.65 -14.88
N SER A 129 15.99 -22.37 -16.18
CA SER A 129 17.11 -21.60 -16.74
C SER A 129 16.93 -20.08 -16.63
N GLN A 130 15.77 -19.60 -16.21
CA GLN A 130 15.49 -18.16 -16.08
C GLN A 130 15.65 -17.71 -14.64
N PRO A 131 16.65 -16.84 -14.34
CA PRO A 131 16.78 -16.25 -13.02
C PRO A 131 15.65 -15.24 -12.80
N LEU A 132 15.11 -15.24 -11.59
CA LEU A 132 14.22 -14.22 -11.07
C LEU A 132 15.05 -13.26 -10.22
N LEU A 133 14.64 -12.00 -10.23
CA LEU A 133 15.22 -10.97 -9.40
C LEU A 133 14.15 -10.47 -8.44
N SER A 134 14.40 -10.45 -7.14
CA SER A 134 13.45 -9.96 -6.14
C SER A 134 14.12 -8.90 -5.26
N PRO A 135 13.48 -7.74 -5.02
CA PRO A 135 14.04 -6.75 -4.12
C PRO A 135 14.12 -7.32 -2.71
N LEU A 136 15.15 -6.94 -1.95
CA LEU A 136 15.37 -7.39 -0.58
C LEU A 136 14.83 -6.38 0.43
N ILE A 137 15.55 -5.27 0.65
CA ILE A 137 15.15 -4.23 1.59
C ILE A 137 14.38 -3.15 0.83
N LEU A 138 13.21 -2.77 1.33
CA LEU A 138 12.30 -1.81 0.74
C LEU A 138 12.20 -0.59 1.65
N VAL A 139 12.82 0.52 1.23
CA VAL A 139 12.77 1.79 1.95
C VAL A 139 11.64 2.65 1.38
N PRO A 140 10.65 3.08 2.18
CA PRO A 140 9.56 3.92 1.71
C PRO A 140 10.07 5.31 1.35
N VAL A 141 9.70 5.80 0.16
CA VAL A 141 10.17 7.10 -0.34
C VAL A 141 9.08 7.88 -1.04
N SER A 142 9.28 9.20 -1.14
CA SER A 142 8.43 10.12 -1.89
C SER A 142 9.24 10.93 -2.90
N ILE A 143 8.60 11.33 -4.01
CA ILE A 143 9.20 12.21 -5.01
C ILE A 143 8.47 13.55 -5.00
N THR A 144 9.17 14.61 -4.64
CA THR A 144 8.68 15.98 -4.76
C THR A 144 9.20 16.64 -6.04
N TRP A 145 8.41 17.58 -6.55
CA TRP A 145 8.72 18.32 -7.77
C TRP A 145 8.01 19.67 -7.68
N GLU A 146 8.78 20.72 -7.40
CA GLU A 146 8.26 22.06 -7.07
C GLU A 146 7.72 22.78 -8.31
N SER A 147 8.45 22.71 -9.42
CA SER A 147 8.11 23.40 -10.67
C SER A 147 8.63 22.64 -11.87
N ILE A 148 8.17 23.01 -13.08
CA ILE A 148 8.59 22.31 -14.30
C ILE A 148 10.08 22.41 -14.59
N ILE A 149 10.72 23.47 -14.08
CA ILE A 149 12.14 23.78 -14.22
C ILE A 149 12.99 23.34 -13.02
N SER A 150 12.37 22.74 -12.00
CA SER A 150 13.07 22.26 -10.81
C SER A 150 13.45 20.77 -10.96
N PRO A 151 14.57 20.34 -10.35
CA PRO A 151 14.91 18.92 -10.26
C PRO A 151 13.87 18.14 -9.45
N PHE A 152 13.82 16.83 -9.69
CA PHE A 152 13.08 15.91 -8.83
C PHE A 152 13.90 15.65 -7.56
N VAL A 153 13.24 15.64 -6.41
CA VAL A 153 13.87 15.34 -5.13
C VAL A 153 13.23 14.08 -4.54
N LEU A 154 14.05 13.09 -4.19
CA LEU A 154 13.64 11.90 -3.44
C LEU A 154 13.88 12.16 -1.95
N SER A 155 12.90 11.82 -1.13
CA SER A 155 12.99 11.90 0.33
C SER A 155 12.40 10.64 0.95
N LEU A 156 12.80 10.32 2.17
CA LEU A 156 12.13 9.28 2.96
C LEU A 156 10.64 9.62 3.11
N TYR A 157 9.83 8.57 3.19
CA TYR A 157 8.41 8.66 3.52
C TYR A 157 8.19 8.04 4.89
N GLU A 158 7.34 8.65 5.72
CA GLU A 158 7.06 8.21 7.10
C GLU A 158 6.30 6.86 7.13
N ASP A 159 7.04 5.78 6.91
CA ASP A 159 6.58 4.39 6.95
C ASP A 159 7.75 3.47 7.31
N GLU A 160 7.47 2.19 7.59
CA GLU A 160 8.48 1.22 8.02
C GLU A 160 9.37 0.74 6.86
N ILE A 161 10.67 0.57 7.11
CA ILE A 161 11.58 -0.11 6.19
C ILE A 161 11.36 -1.62 6.32
N LEU A 162 11.05 -2.27 5.20
CA LEU A 162 10.64 -3.67 5.21
C LEU A 162 11.62 -4.56 4.45
N LEU A 163 11.95 -5.72 5.03
CA LEU A 163 12.38 -6.86 4.21
C LEU A 163 11.18 -7.36 3.42
N ASN A 164 11.34 -7.57 2.11
CA ASN A 164 10.29 -7.97 1.20
C ASN A 164 9.45 -9.17 1.72
N PRO A 165 8.24 -8.91 2.25
CA PRO A 165 7.48 -9.94 2.94
C PRO A 165 6.94 -11.01 1.99
N THR A 166 6.74 -10.65 0.71
CA THR A 166 6.26 -11.60 -0.30
C THR A 166 7.36 -12.60 -0.66
N LEU A 167 8.61 -12.12 -0.79
CA LEU A 167 9.76 -12.98 -1.01
C LEU A 167 10.02 -13.88 0.19
N SER A 168 10.05 -13.32 1.41
CA SER A 168 10.25 -14.10 2.64
C SER A 168 9.23 -15.24 2.75
N TYR A 169 7.94 -14.94 2.52
CA TYR A 169 6.90 -15.97 2.51
C TYR A 169 7.16 -17.03 1.43
N LYS A 170 7.50 -16.61 0.20
CA LYS A 170 7.74 -17.55 -0.90
C LYS A 170 8.93 -18.49 -0.61
N LEU A 171 10.02 -17.95 -0.09
CA LEU A 171 11.22 -18.74 0.22
C LEU A 171 10.98 -19.72 1.37
N GLU A 172 10.25 -19.29 2.40
CA GLU A 172 9.92 -20.16 3.53
C GLU A 172 8.98 -21.30 3.10
N GLN A 173 7.94 -21.00 2.31
CA GLN A 173 6.96 -22.01 1.92
C GLN A 173 7.46 -22.95 0.82
N ASP A 174 8.15 -22.44 -0.20
CA ASP A 174 8.53 -23.25 -1.36
C ASP A 174 9.90 -23.94 -1.17
N PHE A 175 10.80 -23.34 -0.37
CA PHE A 175 12.19 -23.81 -0.22
C PHE A 175 12.59 -24.10 1.24
N GLY A 176 11.74 -23.79 2.22
CA GLY A 176 12.07 -23.92 3.64
C GLY A 176 13.16 -22.94 4.12
N ILE A 177 13.48 -21.92 3.32
CA ILE A 177 14.53 -20.94 3.62
C ILE A 177 13.89 -19.75 4.35
N LYS A 178 14.31 -19.54 5.60
CA LYS A 178 13.91 -18.36 6.37
C LYS A 178 14.96 -17.28 6.20
N LEU A 179 14.57 -16.14 5.61
CA LEU A 179 15.47 -15.00 5.51
C LEU A 179 15.74 -14.39 6.89
N PRO A 180 16.94 -13.84 7.13
CA PRO A 180 17.26 -13.16 8.38
C PRO A 180 16.36 -11.94 8.58
N VAL A 181 16.08 -11.59 9.83
CA VAL A 181 15.25 -10.42 10.16
C VAL A 181 16.07 -9.16 9.94
N PHE A 182 15.53 -8.21 9.18
CA PHE A 182 16.12 -6.89 9.04
C PHE A 182 15.64 -5.98 10.17
N ASN A 183 16.58 -5.31 10.86
CA ASN A 183 16.29 -4.22 11.79
C ASN A 183 16.96 -2.95 11.24
N SER A 184 16.26 -1.81 11.25
CA SER A 184 16.80 -0.52 10.80
C SER A 184 18.05 -0.09 11.55
N ASP A 185 18.22 -0.54 12.80
CA ASP A 185 19.42 -0.27 13.61
C ASP A 185 20.63 -1.12 13.19
N ASN A 186 20.43 -2.18 12.40
CA ASN A 186 21.49 -3.07 11.95
C ASN A 186 22.21 -2.49 10.73
N ASN A 187 23.52 -2.74 10.65
CA ASN A 187 24.31 -2.38 9.47
C ASN A 187 23.87 -3.20 8.24
N LEU A 188 23.50 -2.52 7.15
CA LEU A 188 23.06 -3.12 5.88
C LEU A 188 24.06 -4.16 5.33
N GLN A 189 25.37 -3.90 5.44
CA GLN A 189 26.41 -4.84 5.02
C GLN A 189 26.35 -6.15 5.80
N SER A 190 26.14 -6.07 7.12
CA SER A 190 26.07 -7.25 7.99
C SER A 190 24.85 -8.10 7.63
N PHE A 191 23.71 -7.46 7.37
CA PHE A 191 22.51 -8.14 6.90
C PHE A 191 22.74 -8.88 5.57
N PHE A 192 23.39 -8.25 4.58
CA PHE A 192 23.65 -8.93 3.32
C PHE A 192 24.65 -10.08 3.45
N ASN A 193 25.64 -9.98 4.33
CA ASN A 193 26.56 -11.07 4.61
C ASN A 193 25.81 -12.28 5.21
N GLU A 194 24.94 -12.05 6.19
CA GLU A 194 24.10 -13.09 6.79
C GLU A 194 23.12 -13.71 5.77
N LEU A 195 22.56 -12.89 4.88
CA LEU A 195 21.67 -13.36 3.82
C LEU A 195 22.43 -14.22 2.81
N GLN A 196 23.63 -13.82 2.41
CA GLN A 196 24.51 -14.63 1.56
C GLN A 196 24.79 -15.98 2.22
N ASP A 197 25.11 -16.01 3.51
CA ASP A 197 25.32 -17.23 4.28
C ASP A 197 24.08 -18.14 4.31
N THR A 198 22.90 -17.55 4.44
CA THR A 198 21.61 -18.27 4.47
C THR A 198 21.30 -18.98 3.16
N ILE A 199 21.67 -18.38 2.02
CA ILE A 199 21.41 -18.94 0.69
C ILE A 199 22.57 -19.81 0.16
N LYS A 200 23.69 -19.92 0.89
CA LYS A 200 24.84 -20.74 0.49
C LYS A 200 24.41 -22.17 0.16
N GLY A 201 24.84 -22.66 -0.99
CA GLY A 201 24.50 -24.00 -1.50
C GLY A 201 23.42 -23.99 -2.59
N ASN A 202 22.73 -22.87 -2.80
CA ASN A 202 21.91 -22.65 -3.99
C ASN A 202 22.73 -21.94 -5.08
N GLU A 203 22.32 -22.06 -6.35
CA GLU A 203 22.88 -21.23 -7.45
C GLU A 203 22.40 -19.76 -7.39
N TRP A 204 22.10 -19.26 -6.20
CA TRP A 204 21.49 -17.95 -5.96
C TRP A 204 22.55 -16.94 -5.56
N ASP A 205 22.26 -15.66 -5.79
CA ASP A 205 23.22 -14.59 -5.56
C ASP A 205 22.53 -13.33 -5.02
N VAL A 206 23.26 -12.53 -4.24
CA VAL A 206 22.80 -11.24 -3.72
C VAL A 206 23.43 -10.13 -4.53
N ILE A 207 22.59 -9.45 -5.32
CA ILE A 207 23.02 -8.34 -6.16
C ILE A 207 22.93 -7.03 -5.37
N MET A 208 24.07 -6.38 -5.20
CA MET A 208 24.25 -5.13 -4.43
C MET A 208 23.91 -3.89 -5.26
N GLU A 209 22.68 -3.81 -5.76
CA GLU A 209 22.19 -2.70 -6.57
C GLU A 209 20.99 -2.02 -5.91
N THR A 210 20.78 -0.75 -6.24
CA THR A 210 19.64 0.04 -5.73
C THR A 210 18.66 0.35 -6.86
N GLY A 211 17.36 0.11 -6.63
CA GLY A 211 16.32 0.33 -7.64
C GLY A 211 15.07 1.02 -7.09
N LEU A 212 14.69 2.14 -7.68
CA LEU A 212 13.46 2.87 -7.40
C LEU A 212 12.30 2.28 -8.24
N SER A 213 11.21 1.85 -7.60
CA SER A 213 10.02 1.37 -8.31
C SER A 213 8.77 1.39 -7.45
N LEU A 214 7.65 0.98 -8.05
CA LEU A 214 6.38 0.79 -7.37
C LEU A 214 6.25 -0.66 -6.90
N PHE A 215 6.08 -0.85 -5.60
CA PHE A 215 5.89 -2.13 -4.95
C PHE A 215 4.63 -2.09 -4.10
N SER A 216 3.78 -3.10 -4.24
CA SER A 216 2.54 -3.22 -3.47
C SER A 216 2.51 -4.55 -2.75
N PHE A 217 2.55 -4.51 -1.42
CA PHE A 217 2.48 -5.67 -0.54
C PHE A 217 1.11 -5.80 0.15
N LEU A 218 0.11 -5.02 -0.28
CA LEU A 218 -1.24 -5.05 0.32
C LEU A 218 -1.79 -6.47 0.45
N LYS A 219 -1.63 -7.28 -0.59
CA LYS A 219 -2.20 -8.62 -0.60
C LYS A 219 -1.55 -9.56 0.42
N ILE A 220 -0.22 -9.52 0.58
CA ILE A 220 0.46 -10.36 1.57
C ILE A 220 0.16 -9.88 3.00
N ASN A 221 0.03 -8.56 3.21
CA ASN A 221 -0.39 -8.02 4.50
C ASN A 221 -1.82 -8.45 4.85
N MET A 222 -2.75 -8.38 3.88
CA MET A 222 -4.11 -8.88 4.07
C MET A 222 -4.14 -10.39 4.32
N TYR A 223 -3.28 -11.17 3.66
CA TYR A 223 -3.15 -12.60 3.90
C TYR A 223 -2.72 -12.86 5.36
N ASN A 224 -1.66 -12.18 5.81
CA ASN A 224 -1.13 -12.33 7.17
C ASN A 224 -2.16 -11.91 8.22
N ASP A 225 -2.95 -10.87 7.95
CA ASP A 225 -4.04 -10.42 8.82
C ASP A 225 -5.14 -11.48 8.93
N LEU A 226 -5.59 -12.04 7.80
CA LEU A 226 -6.57 -13.14 7.78
C LEU A 226 -6.05 -14.38 8.51
N GLU A 227 -4.76 -14.69 8.38
CA GLU A 227 -4.16 -15.84 9.04
C GLU A 227 -4.07 -15.64 10.55
N LYS A 228 -3.56 -14.48 10.98
CA LYS A 228 -3.39 -14.14 12.40
C LYS A 228 -4.72 -14.08 13.15
N HIS A 229 -5.79 -13.63 12.49
CA HIS A 229 -7.08 -13.38 13.11
C HIS A 229 -8.17 -14.38 12.70
N LYS A 230 -7.78 -15.54 12.15
CA LYS A 230 -8.70 -16.57 11.63
C LYS A 230 -9.81 -16.94 12.60
N ASP A 231 -9.49 -17.24 13.85
CA ASP A 231 -10.47 -17.68 14.85
C ASP A 231 -11.55 -16.62 15.12
N ILE A 232 -11.16 -15.35 15.22
CA ILE A 232 -12.06 -14.22 15.45
C ILE A 232 -12.96 -14.03 14.22
N ILE A 233 -12.40 -14.14 13.02
CA ILE A 233 -13.11 -14.00 11.75
C ILE A 233 -14.14 -15.12 11.59
N CYS A 234 -13.79 -16.37 11.93
CA CYS A 234 -14.68 -17.52 11.88
C CYS A 234 -15.90 -17.38 12.81
N GLN A 235 -15.72 -16.72 13.95
CA GLN A 235 -16.80 -16.51 14.93
C GLN A 235 -17.74 -15.36 14.54
N ASN A 236 -17.33 -14.48 13.62
CA ASN A 236 -18.13 -13.31 13.25
C ASN A 236 -19.43 -13.73 12.52
N PRO A 237 -20.62 -13.32 13.03
CA PRO A 237 -21.91 -13.69 12.45
C PRO A 237 -22.09 -13.31 10.97
N ILE A 238 -21.57 -12.14 10.57
CA ILE A 238 -21.68 -11.63 9.19
C ILE A 238 -20.79 -12.47 8.26
N VAL A 239 -19.58 -12.79 8.70
CA VAL A 239 -18.66 -13.62 7.90
C VAL A 239 -19.22 -15.03 7.72
N ARG A 240 -19.79 -15.62 8.77
CA ARG A 240 -20.48 -16.91 8.70
C ARG A 240 -21.64 -16.88 7.70
N ALA A 241 -22.46 -15.83 7.73
CA ALA A 241 -23.54 -15.66 6.78
C ALA A 241 -23.06 -15.51 5.33
N LEU A 242 -21.98 -14.74 5.08
CA LEU A 242 -21.35 -14.65 3.77
C LEU A 242 -20.78 -15.99 3.28
N CYS A 243 -20.42 -16.88 4.21
CA CYS A 243 -19.99 -18.24 3.91
C CYS A 243 -21.16 -19.21 3.66
N GLY A 244 -22.41 -18.75 3.82
CA GLY A 244 -23.63 -19.51 3.57
C GLY A 244 -24.32 -20.05 4.82
N ASP A 245 -23.89 -19.67 6.02
CA ASP A 245 -24.57 -19.97 7.27
C ASP A 245 -25.45 -18.79 7.71
N SER A 246 -26.62 -18.68 7.09
CA SER A 246 -27.58 -17.61 7.38
C SER A 246 -28.18 -17.69 8.78
N SER A 247 -28.09 -18.84 9.46
CA SER A 247 -28.58 -19.01 10.83
C SER A 247 -27.78 -18.20 11.86
N ALA A 248 -26.57 -17.77 11.50
CA ALA A 248 -25.74 -16.94 12.34
C ALA A 248 -26.28 -15.51 12.51
N LEU A 249 -27.16 -15.05 11.60
CA LEU A 249 -27.79 -13.74 11.70
C LEU A 249 -29.14 -13.87 12.40
N SER A 250 -29.34 -13.15 13.50
CA SER A 250 -30.70 -12.85 13.99
C SER A 250 -31.30 -11.77 13.10
N PHE A 251 -32.53 -11.98 12.65
CA PHE A 251 -33.32 -10.99 11.93
C PHE A 251 -34.44 -10.41 12.79
N ASP A 252 -34.44 -10.68 14.10
CA ASP A 252 -35.55 -10.32 14.99
C ASP A 252 -35.76 -8.80 15.03
N PHE A 253 -34.67 -8.03 14.92
CA PHE A 253 -34.72 -6.57 14.84
C PHE A 253 -35.41 -6.04 13.58
N LEU A 254 -35.47 -6.79 12.47
CA LEU A 254 -36.11 -6.31 11.24
C LEU A 254 -37.61 -6.09 11.46
N LYS A 255 -38.26 -6.88 12.32
CA LYS A 255 -39.68 -6.71 12.64
C LYS A 255 -39.96 -5.39 13.34
N GLU A 256 -38.99 -4.87 14.08
CA GLU A 256 -39.11 -3.58 14.78
C GLU A 256 -38.74 -2.37 13.91
N ILE A 257 -38.21 -2.60 12.70
CA ILE A 257 -37.76 -1.54 11.79
C ILE A 257 -38.70 -1.47 10.57
N ASN A 258 -39.22 -2.61 10.12
CA ASN A 258 -40.19 -2.65 9.04
C ASN A 258 -41.49 -1.96 9.49
N GLU A 259 -41.96 -0.99 8.71
CA GLU A 259 -43.15 -0.18 9.02
C GLU A 259 -43.04 0.65 10.32
N TYR A 260 -41.82 1.05 10.71
CA TYR A 260 -41.62 1.89 11.88
C TYR A 260 -42.23 3.30 11.69
N ASP A 261 -43.15 3.67 12.58
CA ASP A 261 -43.81 4.98 12.58
C ASP A 261 -42.92 6.01 13.31
N HIS A 262 -42.06 6.68 12.55
CA HIS A 262 -41.15 7.70 13.08
C HIS A 262 -41.90 8.88 13.72
N ASP A 263 -43.08 9.23 13.23
CA ASP A 263 -43.85 10.37 13.74
C ASP A 263 -44.42 10.09 15.14
N LYS A 264 -44.79 8.83 15.42
CA LYS A 264 -45.35 8.45 16.73
C LYS A 264 -44.32 7.96 17.73
N LEU A 265 -43.25 7.32 17.25
CA LEU A 265 -42.31 6.58 18.11
C LEU A 265 -40.98 7.29 18.35
N SER A 266 -40.62 8.28 17.51
CA SER A 266 -39.39 9.06 17.68
C SER A 266 -39.70 10.43 18.26
N LYS A 267 -39.09 10.79 19.41
CA LYS A 267 -39.18 12.16 19.92
C LYS A 267 -38.24 13.08 19.14
N PRO A 268 -38.63 14.33 18.85
CA PRO A 268 -37.75 15.30 18.18
C PRO A 268 -36.43 15.53 18.92
N THR A 269 -36.44 15.47 20.26
CA THR A 269 -35.24 15.59 21.10
C THR A 269 -34.24 14.45 20.94
N ASP A 270 -34.71 13.29 20.48
CA ASP A 270 -33.89 12.09 20.30
C ASP A 270 -33.43 11.98 18.83
N SER A 271 -33.81 12.94 17.98
CA SER A 271 -33.51 12.99 16.55
C SER A 271 -32.39 13.98 16.27
N PHE A 272 -31.18 13.46 16.02
CA PHE A 272 -30.01 14.27 15.69
C PHE A 272 -29.88 14.38 14.16
N LEU A 273 -30.79 15.15 13.57
CA LEU A 273 -30.80 15.43 12.13
C LEU A 273 -30.16 16.81 11.90
N VAL A 274 -29.04 16.86 11.18
CA VAL A 274 -28.44 18.13 10.70
C VAL A 274 -29.18 18.65 9.46
N VAL A 275 -29.81 17.75 8.71
CA VAL A 275 -30.54 18.00 7.47
C VAL A 275 -31.76 17.10 7.43
N ASP A 276 -32.82 17.55 6.75
CA ASP A 276 -34.02 16.75 6.52
C ASP A 276 -33.68 15.40 5.90
N ALA A 277 -34.28 14.34 6.47
CA ALA A 277 -34.13 12.97 6.03
C ALA A 277 -35.51 12.41 5.66
N ASP A 278 -35.63 11.81 4.46
CA ASP A 278 -36.82 11.07 4.07
C ASP A 278 -37.01 9.80 4.92
N SER A 279 -38.16 9.14 4.80
CA SER A 279 -38.49 7.96 5.62
C SER A 279 -37.44 6.84 5.50
N SER A 280 -36.94 6.57 4.29
CA SER A 280 -35.92 5.54 4.07
C SER A 280 -34.56 5.91 4.69
N GLN A 281 -34.21 7.20 4.71
CA GLN A 281 -33.02 7.71 5.39
C GLN A 281 -33.18 7.63 6.92
N GLN A 282 -34.38 7.92 7.45
CA GLN A 282 -34.68 7.76 8.87
C GLN A 282 -34.60 6.29 9.32
N ASP A 283 -35.05 5.35 8.49
CA ASP A 283 -34.89 3.90 8.75
C ASP A 283 -33.42 3.50 8.85
N ALA A 284 -32.57 4.02 7.98
CA ALA A 284 -31.12 3.77 8.03
C ALA A 284 -30.48 4.36 9.29
N ILE A 285 -30.91 5.55 9.73
CA ILE A 285 -30.45 6.16 10.98
C ILE A 285 -30.90 5.32 12.18
N LEU A 286 -32.14 4.84 12.18
CA LEU A 286 -32.68 3.97 13.21
C LEU A 286 -31.90 2.64 13.30
N CYS A 287 -31.59 2.02 12.15
CA CYS A 287 -30.73 0.84 12.07
C CYS A 287 -29.37 1.10 12.75
N ALA A 288 -28.72 2.21 12.41
CA ALA A 288 -27.43 2.58 12.99
C ALA A 288 -27.51 2.83 14.51
N LYS A 289 -28.56 3.53 14.99
CA LYS A 289 -28.80 3.74 16.41
C LYS A 289 -28.93 2.42 17.17
N LYS A 290 -29.72 1.48 16.62
CA LYS A 290 -29.88 0.13 17.19
C LYS A 290 -28.63 -0.75 17.08
N GLY A 291 -27.56 -0.27 16.43
CA GLY A 291 -26.31 -1.03 16.28
C GLY A 291 -26.41 -2.17 15.26
N VAL A 292 -27.41 -2.10 14.38
CA VAL A 292 -27.65 -3.09 13.34
C VAL A 292 -26.65 -2.89 12.20
N SER A 293 -26.10 -3.99 11.68
CA SER A 293 -25.29 -3.97 10.46
C SER A 293 -26.19 -4.00 9.22
N PHE A 294 -26.03 -3.03 8.31
CA PHE A 294 -26.86 -2.92 7.11
C PHE A 294 -26.06 -2.43 5.91
N VAL A 295 -26.61 -2.64 4.71
CA VAL A 295 -26.08 -2.11 3.46
C VAL A 295 -26.97 -0.97 2.98
N LEU A 296 -26.41 0.22 2.83
CA LEU A 296 -27.12 1.37 2.30
C LEU A 296 -27.02 1.41 0.76
N GLN A 297 -28.08 1.00 0.09
CA GLN A 297 -28.23 1.14 -1.36
C GLN A 297 -29.08 2.38 -1.67
N GLY A 298 -28.58 3.25 -2.55
CA GLY A 298 -29.21 4.53 -2.87
C GLY A 298 -28.97 4.88 -4.34
N PRO A 299 -29.93 5.55 -5.00
CA PRO A 299 -29.93 5.75 -6.46
C PRO A 299 -28.85 6.70 -6.96
N LEU A 300 -28.43 7.66 -6.12
CA LEU A 300 -27.41 8.67 -6.44
C LEU A 300 -26.39 8.75 -5.30
N GLU A 301 -25.11 8.90 -5.62
CA GLU A 301 -24.03 9.02 -4.62
C GLU A 301 -24.22 10.24 -3.71
N GLN A 302 -24.83 11.32 -4.23
CA GLN A 302 -25.12 12.54 -3.46
C GLN A 302 -26.08 12.29 -2.29
N VAL A 303 -27.04 11.38 -2.44
CA VAL A 303 -27.99 11.01 -1.38
C VAL A 303 -27.27 10.28 -0.25
N LYS A 304 -26.37 9.35 -0.60
CA LYS A 304 -25.54 8.63 0.38
C LYS A 304 -24.56 9.56 1.10
N ALA A 305 -23.98 10.51 0.37
CA ALA A 305 -23.06 11.50 0.93
C ALA A 305 -23.73 12.42 1.95
N LYS A 306 -25.01 12.77 1.75
CA LYS A 306 -25.79 13.55 2.73
C LYS A 306 -26.14 12.77 4.00
N LEU A 307 -26.39 11.46 3.88
CA LEU A 307 -26.77 10.63 5.03
C LEU A 307 -25.59 10.29 5.95
N LEU A 308 -24.39 10.16 5.40
CA LEU A 308 -23.22 9.74 6.16
C LEU A 308 -22.87 10.66 7.35
N PRO A 309 -22.82 12.00 7.20
CA PRO A 309 -22.62 12.92 8.33
C PRO A 309 -23.65 12.71 9.45
N ILE A 310 -24.90 12.45 9.09
CA ILE A 310 -25.98 12.21 10.06
C ILE A 310 -25.71 10.92 10.85
N LEU A 311 -25.33 9.83 10.17
CA LEU A 311 -24.98 8.57 10.82
C LEU A 311 -23.77 8.74 11.77
N LEU A 312 -22.76 9.49 11.35
CA LEU A 312 -21.56 9.77 12.16
C LEU A 312 -21.89 10.61 13.39
N GLN A 313 -22.70 11.67 13.23
CA GLN A 313 -23.12 12.50 14.35
C GLN A 313 -23.92 11.69 15.38
N ASN A 314 -24.86 10.86 14.93
CA ASN A 314 -25.63 9.99 15.82
C ASN A 314 -24.71 9.01 16.57
N ALA A 315 -23.71 8.42 15.90
CA ALA A 315 -22.73 7.56 16.55
C ALA A 315 -21.90 8.30 17.60
N LEU A 316 -21.43 9.51 17.30
CA LEU A 316 -20.67 10.36 18.22
C LEU A 316 -21.47 10.74 19.45
N GLN A 317 -22.73 11.14 19.29
CA GLN A 317 -23.60 11.49 20.42
C GLN A 317 -23.90 10.28 21.32
N MET A 318 -23.92 9.07 20.75
CA MET A 318 -24.03 7.83 21.51
C MET A 318 -22.70 7.41 22.17
N GLY A 319 -21.63 8.21 22.07
CA GLY A 319 -20.32 7.90 22.62
C GLY A 319 -19.59 6.76 21.90
N ARG A 320 -20.01 6.41 20.68
CA ARG A 320 -19.42 5.31 19.90
C ARG A 320 -18.21 5.82 19.09
N LYS A 321 -17.17 5.00 19.04
CA LYS A 321 -16.05 5.19 18.11
C LYS A 321 -16.43 4.63 16.74
N PHE A 322 -15.99 5.29 15.67
CA PHE A 322 -16.23 4.84 14.31
C PHE A 322 -14.93 4.82 13.51
N TYR A 323 -14.88 3.90 12.54
CA TYR A 323 -13.85 3.86 11.51
C TYR A 323 -14.53 3.98 10.15
N LEU A 324 -14.08 4.93 9.34
CA LEU A 324 -14.57 5.11 7.98
C LEU A 324 -13.53 4.56 7.00
N TYR A 325 -13.93 3.59 6.18
CA TYR A 325 -13.05 2.99 5.17
C TYR A 325 -13.57 3.30 3.76
N PRO A 326 -13.13 4.40 3.13
CA PRO A 326 -13.56 4.76 1.79
C PRO A 326 -12.79 3.95 0.74
N ARG A 327 -13.40 3.74 -0.43
CA ARG A 327 -12.69 3.19 -1.60
C ARG A 327 -11.77 4.23 -2.29
N LYS A 328 -11.91 5.53 -1.97
CA LYS A 328 -11.09 6.63 -2.49
C LYS A 328 -10.89 7.69 -1.40
N TRP A 329 -9.63 8.03 -1.09
CA TRP A 329 -9.28 8.95 -0.01
C TRP A 329 -9.76 10.38 -0.27
N LEU A 330 -9.78 10.80 -1.55
CA LEU A 330 -10.28 12.11 -1.98
C LEU A 330 -11.71 12.41 -1.51
N ARG A 331 -12.54 11.36 -1.37
CA ARG A 331 -13.93 11.50 -0.90
C ARG A 331 -13.99 11.88 0.57
N LEU A 332 -13.01 11.49 1.39
CA LEU A 332 -12.98 11.74 2.82
C LEU A 332 -12.53 13.17 3.16
N LYS A 333 -11.62 13.75 2.35
CA LYS A 333 -11.20 15.16 2.51
C LYS A 333 -12.37 16.13 2.40
N LEU A 334 -13.27 15.94 1.43
CA LEU A 334 -14.48 16.75 1.26
C LEU A 334 -15.41 16.73 2.49
N PHE A 335 -15.32 15.71 3.35
CA PHE A 335 -16.13 15.58 4.57
C PHE A 335 -15.49 16.21 5.81
N ILE A 336 -14.17 16.35 5.87
CA ILE A 336 -13.46 16.91 7.04
C ILE A 336 -13.27 18.42 6.91
N SER A 337 -13.22 18.95 5.68
CA SER A 337 -12.94 20.36 5.41
C SER A 337 -14.18 21.24 5.18
N GLY A 338 -15.37 20.78 5.56
CA GLY A 338 -16.61 21.56 5.59
C GLY A 338 -17.29 21.36 6.93
#